data_AF-A0A1A7YT18-F1
#
_entry.id   AF-A0A1A7YT18-F1
#
_cell.length_a   1.000
_cell.length_b   1.000
_cell.length_c   1.000
_cell.angle_alpha   90.00
_cell.angle_beta   90.00
_cell.angle_gamma   90.00
#
_symmetry.space_group_name_H-M   'P 1'
#
loop_
_entity.id
_entity.type
_entity.pdbx_description
1 polymer ?
#
loop_
_entity_poly.entity_id
_entity_poly.type
_entity_poly.pdbx_seq_one_letter_code
_entity_poly.pdbx_strand_id
1 'polypeptide(L)'
;MELSSDRAVASLEMSQDQGEDDGAFKSEGEYESLPPHVSVLTHMTAGAVAGVLEHTVMYPVDSVKTRMQSLQPDPNAQYKSVYEALKKIIRTEGVFRPLRGLNITAMGAGPAHALYFACYEQVKLSLSDIIQSGGNSHIANGVAGSVATVLHDAVMNPAEVVKQRMQMYNSPYRGLWDCVRTVTHTEGIGAFYRSYSTQLTMNIPFQAVHFITYELMQEQLNPHRCYNPSSHIVSGAVAGAVSAA
;
A
#
# COMPACT_ATOMS: atom_id res chain seq x y z
N MET A 1 57.12 13.66 -39.57
CA MET A 1 55.87 14.27 -39.07
C MET A 1 54.77 13.23 -39.23
N GLU A 2 54.85 12.15 -38.45
CA GLU A 2 54.00 10.95 -38.62
C GLU A 2 53.84 10.24 -37.27
N LEU A 3 53.14 10.87 -36.31
CA LEU A 3 52.99 10.33 -34.95
C LEU A 3 51.60 10.55 -34.35
N SER A 4 50.57 10.73 -35.18
CA SER A 4 49.19 10.93 -34.70
C SER A 4 48.16 9.91 -35.20
N SER A 5 48.55 8.91 -36.00
CA SER A 5 47.61 7.95 -36.61
C SER A 5 47.64 6.51 -36.05
N ASP A 6 48.51 6.20 -35.08
CA ASP A 6 48.59 4.85 -34.47
C ASP A 6 47.76 4.68 -33.19
N ARG A 7 47.26 5.79 -32.61
CA ARG A 7 46.45 5.73 -31.38
C ARG A 7 44.97 5.41 -31.61
N ALA A 8 44.48 5.53 -32.85
CA ALA A 8 43.07 5.30 -33.19
C ALA A 8 42.76 3.86 -33.63
N VAL A 9 43.78 3.08 -33.99
CA VAL A 9 43.62 1.67 -34.42
C VAL A 9 43.75 0.69 -33.26
N ALA A 10 44.40 1.08 -32.15
CA ALA A 10 44.48 0.28 -30.93
C ALA A 10 43.15 0.22 -30.14
N SER A 11 42.16 1.06 -30.47
CA SER A 11 40.88 1.16 -29.78
C SER A 11 39.77 0.24 -30.30
N LEU A 12 40.03 -0.61 -31.32
CA LEU A 12 38.95 -1.34 -32.00
C LEU A 12 39.12 -2.87 -32.18
N GLU A 13 40.17 -3.52 -31.67
CA GLU A 13 40.37 -4.97 -31.89
C GLU A 13 40.72 -5.82 -30.65
N MET A 14 40.29 -5.45 -29.45
CA MET A 14 40.39 -6.37 -28.30
C MET A 14 39.04 -6.56 -27.60
N SER A 15 38.11 -7.14 -28.35
CA SER A 15 37.05 -7.96 -27.77
C SER A 15 37.58 -9.38 -27.53
N GLN A 16 37.24 -9.97 -26.38
CA GLN A 16 37.48 -11.35 -25.91
C GLN A 16 38.78 -11.59 -25.11
N ASP A 17 38.68 -11.68 -23.78
CA ASP A 17 38.35 -12.90 -23.03
C ASP A 17 38.35 -12.64 -21.49
N GLN A 18 37.65 -13.49 -20.75
CA GLN A 18 37.72 -13.75 -19.28
C GLN A 18 37.04 -12.78 -18.28
N GLY A 19 35.82 -13.17 -17.89
CA GLY A 19 35.49 -13.75 -16.57
C GLY A 19 36.07 -13.17 -15.26
N GLU A 20 35.15 -13.11 -14.29
CA GLU A 20 35.30 -13.02 -12.83
C GLU A 20 35.23 -11.65 -12.13
N ASP A 21 34.21 -11.60 -11.25
CA ASP A 21 34.11 -10.93 -9.95
C ASP A 21 34.29 -9.42 -9.89
N ASP A 22 33.18 -8.70 -9.68
CA ASP A 22 33.18 -7.51 -8.83
C ASP A 22 31.77 -7.25 -8.29
N GLY A 23 31.54 -7.80 -7.10
CA GLY A 23 30.42 -7.46 -6.23
C GLY A 23 30.53 -6.02 -5.75
N ALA A 24 29.98 -5.08 -6.53
CA ALA A 24 29.90 -3.67 -6.18
C ALA A 24 28.43 -3.21 -6.12
N PHE A 25 27.89 -3.21 -4.90
CA PHE A 25 26.90 -2.26 -4.39
C PHE A 25 25.69 -1.94 -5.31
N LYS A 26 24.73 -2.87 -5.41
CA LYS A 26 23.36 -2.54 -5.86
C LYS A 26 22.64 -1.79 -4.74
N SER A 27 22.66 -0.47 -4.86
CA SER A 27 21.93 0.46 -3.99
C SER A 27 20.43 0.16 -4.02
N GLU A 28 19.78 0.20 -2.87
CA GLU A 28 18.32 0.01 -2.69
C GLU A 28 17.45 0.94 -3.56
N GLY A 29 18.02 2.03 -4.11
CA GLY A 29 17.36 2.88 -5.10
C GLY A 29 17.09 2.22 -6.45
N GLU A 30 17.81 1.14 -6.80
CA GLU A 30 17.64 0.43 -8.09
C GLU A 30 16.44 -0.54 -8.08
N TYR A 31 15.91 -0.88 -6.89
CA TYR A 31 14.71 -1.71 -6.73
C TYR A 31 13.42 -0.89 -6.72
N GLU A 32 13.46 0.33 -6.16
CA GLU A 32 12.35 1.29 -6.20
C GLU A 32 12.20 1.97 -7.57
N SER A 33 13.25 1.93 -8.40
CA SER A 33 13.18 2.47 -9.77
C SER A 33 12.64 1.43 -10.73
N LEU A 34 11.65 1.86 -11.52
CA LEU A 34 11.02 1.04 -12.53
C LEU A 34 12.08 0.55 -13.54
N PRO A 35 12.07 -0.73 -13.94
CA PRO A 35 13.01 -1.23 -14.93
C PRO A 35 13.00 -0.33 -16.18
N PRO A 36 14.15 0.21 -16.62
CA PRO A 36 14.20 1.23 -17.67
C PRO A 36 13.74 0.72 -19.04
N HIS A 37 13.54 -0.60 -19.19
CA HIS A 37 13.11 -1.26 -20.41
C HIS A 37 11.59 -1.40 -20.55
N VAL A 38 10.80 -1.00 -19.55
CA VAL A 38 9.34 -1.15 -19.53
C VAL A 38 8.67 0.21 -19.44
N SER A 39 7.62 0.43 -20.24
CA SER A 39 6.87 1.69 -20.22
C SER A 39 6.26 1.95 -18.84
N VAL A 40 6.32 3.21 -18.37
CA VAL A 40 5.62 3.67 -17.16
C VAL A 40 4.14 3.26 -17.18
N LEU A 41 3.51 3.30 -18.35
CA LEU A 41 2.12 2.87 -18.52
C LEU A 41 1.91 1.39 -18.20
N THR A 42 2.85 0.52 -18.58
CA THR A 42 2.79 -0.92 -18.27
C THR A 42 2.89 -1.16 -16.77
N HIS A 43 3.74 -0.42 -16.07
CA HIS A 43 3.83 -0.50 -14.61
C HIS A 43 2.57 0.03 -13.91
N MET A 44 2.05 1.17 -14.38
CA MET A 44 0.81 1.74 -13.83
C MET A 44 -0.38 0.80 -14.04
N THR A 45 -0.50 0.20 -15.22
CA THR A 45 -1.60 -0.73 -15.52
C THR A 45 -1.45 -2.06 -14.77
N ALA A 46 -0.23 -2.61 -14.67
CA ALA A 46 0.04 -3.81 -13.87
C ALA A 46 -0.25 -3.57 -12.38
N GLY A 47 0.20 -2.44 -11.83
CA GLY A 47 -0.10 -2.03 -10.46
C GLY A 47 -1.60 -1.83 -10.20
N ALA A 48 -2.32 -1.20 -11.14
CA ALA A 48 -3.76 -1.02 -11.05
C ALA A 48 -4.52 -2.36 -11.07
N VAL A 49 -4.13 -3.29 -11.95
CA VAL A 49 -4.73 -4.63 -12.02
C VAL A 49 -4.42 -5.42 -10.74
N ALA A 50 -3.17 -5.39 -10.28
CA ALA A 50 -2.78 -6.03 -9.02
C ALA A 50 -3.58 -5.48 -7.84
N GLY A 51 -3.71 -4.15 -7.71
CA GLY A 51 -4.48 -3.52 -6.64
C GLY A 51 -5.98 -3.84 -6.69
N VAL A 52 -6.59 -3.90 -7.88
CA VAL A 52 -8.00 -4.33 -8.02
C VAL A 52 -8.19 -5.79 -7.63
N LEU A 53 -7.27 -6.67 -8.03
CA LEU A 53 -7.30 -8.08 -7.66
C LEU A 53 -7.12 -8.27 -6.15
N GLU A 54 -6.17 -7.58 -5.54
CA GLU A 54 -5.95 -7.56 -4.10
C GLU A 54 -7.23 -7.17 -3.36
N HIS A 55 -7.83 -6.03 -3.72
CA HIS A 55 -9.07 -5.57 -3.11
C HIS A 55 -10.23 -6.55 -3.32
N THR A 56 -10.32 -7.19 -4.49
CA THR A 56 -11.38 -8.17 -4.79
C THR A 56 -11.24 -9.43 -3.94
N VAL A 57 -10.02 -9.93 -3.75
CA VAL A 57 -9.73 -11.12 -2.93
C VAL A 57 -9.92 -10.84 -1.45
N MET A 58 -9.54 -9.65 -0.98
CA MET A 58 -9.69 -9.26 0.44
C MET A 58 -11.13 -8.88 0.79
N TYR A 59 -11.94 -8.48 -0.19
CA TYR A 59 -13.29 -7.95 0.01
C TYR A 59 -14.24 -8.83 0.86
N PRO A 60 -14.28 -10.17 0.69
CA PRO A 60 -15.10 -11.04 1.52
C PRO A 60 -14.67 -11.04 3.00
N VAL A 61 -13.36 -10.94 3.26
CA VAL A 61 -12.81 -10.88 4.62
C VAL A 61 -13.17 -9.54 5.26
N ASP A 62 -13.03 -8.44 4.52
CA ASP A 62 -13.45 -7.11 4.97
C ASP A 62 -14.93 -7.08 5.33
N SER A 63 -15.79 -7.67 4.49
CA SER A 63 -17.23 -7.71 4.77
C SER A 63 -17.56 -8.46 6.06
N VAL A 64 -16.80 -9.51 6.39
CA VAL A 64 -16.96 -10.23 7.66
C VAL A 64 -16.46 -9.37 8.82
N LYS A 65 -15.28 -8.75 8.69
CA LYS A 65 -14.69 -7.86 9.69
C LYS A 65 -15.65 -6.72 10.04
N THR A 66 -16.19 -6.02 9.05
CA THR A 66 -17.14 -4.90 9.25
C THR A 66 -18.40 -5.35 9.98
N ARG A 67 -18.89 -6.57 9.73
CA ARG A 67 -20.09 -7.10 10.40
C ARG A 67 -19.81 -7.58 11.83
N MET A 68 -18.66 -8.21 12.07
CA MET A 68 -18.26 -8.65 13.41
C MET A 68 -17.91 -7.46 14.32
N GLN A 69 -17.35 -6.39 13.76
CA GLN A 69 -16.99 -5.16 14.48
C GLN A 69 -18.13 -4.12 14.49
N SER A 70 -19.30 -4.46 13.93
CA SER A 70 -20.45 -3.58 13.92
C SER A 70 -21.08 -3.44 15.30
N LEU A 71 -21.48 -2.23 15.67
CA LEU A 71 -22.25 -1.96 16.89
C LEU A 71 -23.68 -2.51 16.83
N GLN A 72 -24.20 -2.82 15.65
CA GLN A 72 -25.52 -3.43 15.44
C GLN A 72 -25.35 -4.79 14.74
N PRO A 73 -24.90 -5.83 15.45
CA PRO A 73 -24.82 -7.17 14.89
C PRO A 73 -26.23 -7.70 14.60
N ASP A 74 -26.34 -8.62 13.64
CA ASP A 74 -27.58 -9.38 13.44
C ASP A 74 -27.97 -10.05 14.77
N PRO A 75 -29.18 -9.79 15.32
CA PRO A 75 -29.63 -10.35 16.60
C PRO A 75 -29.55 -11.87 16.66
N ASN A 76 -29.62 -12.53 15.49
CA ASN A 76 -29.55 -13.99 15.36
C ASN A 76 -28.16 -14.50 14.94
N ALA A 77 -27.14 -13.63 14.81
CA ALA A 77 -25.80 -14.02 14.43
C ALA A 77 -24.80 -13.92 15.59
N GLN A 78 -24.56 -15.07 16.22
CA GLN A 78 -23.32 -15.29 16.95
C GLN A 78 -22.28 -15.85 15.98
N TYR A 79 -21.36 -14.99 15.53
CA TYR A 79 -20.22 -15.40 14.72
C TYR A 79 -19.11 -15.91 15.64
N LYS A 80 -18.82 -17.22 15.64
CA LYS A 80 -17.70 -17.78 16.44
C LYS A 80 -16.37 -17.72 15.71
N SER A 81 -16.39 -17.62 14.37
CA SER A 81 -15.20 -17.51 13.54
C SER A 81 -15.48 -16.75 12.24
N VAL A 82 -14.42 -16.25 11.60
CA VAL A 82 -14.48 -15.57 10.29
C VAL A 82 -15.08 -16.48 9.22
N TYR A 83 -14.70 -17.77 9.22
CA TYR A 83 -15.22 -18.75 8.26
C TYR A 83 -16.72 -19.02 8.45
N GLU A 84 -17.18 -19.18 9.70
CA GLU A 84 -18.60 -19.35 9.98
C GLU A 84 -19.41 -18.11 9.59
N ALA A 85 -18.87 -16.92 9.84
CA ALA A 85 -19.49 -15.67 9.42
C ALA A 85 -19.63 -15.58 7.90
N LEU A 86 -18.56 -15.83 7.15
CA LEU A 86 -18.59 -15.82 5.69
C LEU A 86 -19.58 -16.84 5.13
N LYS A 87 -19.52 -18.08 5.64
CA LYS A 87 -20.43 -19.16 5.23
C LYS A 87 -21.88 -18.78 5.49
N LYS A 88 -22.18 -18.16 6.64
CA LYS A 88 -23.53 -17.73 6.99
C LYS A 88 -24.02 -16.63 6.03
N ILE A 89 -23.21 -15.60 5.80
CA ILE A 89 -23.54 -14.49 4.88
C ILE A 89 -23.86 -15.01 3.48
N ILE A 90 -23.02 -15.89 2.93
CA ILE A 90 -23.24 -16.47 1.60
C ILE A 90 -24.54 -17.27 1.54
N ARG A 91 -24.86 -18.04 2.59
CA ARG A 91 -26.07 -18.88 2.63
C ARG A 91 -27.36 -18.08 2.82
N THR A 92 -27.33 -17.01 3.61
CA THR A 92 -28.53 -16.23 3.95
C THR A 92 -28.80 -15.08 2.99
N GLU A 93 -27.75 -14.44 2.46
CA GLU A 93 -27.86 -13.22 1.67
C GLU A 93 -27.32 -13.36 0.23
N GLY A 94 -26.68 -14.49 -0.10
CA GLY A 94 -26.20 -14.82 -1.44
C GLY A 94 -24.70 -14.63 -1.64
N VAL A 95 -24.16 -15.28 -2.66
CA VAL A 95 -22.69 -15.37 -2.93
C VAL A 95 -22.06 -14.02 -3.26
N PHE A 96 -22.81 -13.10 -3.87
CA PHE A 96 -22.32 -11.78 -4.25
C PHE A 96 -22.47 -10.73 -3.15
N ARG A 97 -23.14 -11.06 -2.04
CA ARG A 97 -23.38 -10.11 -0.94
C ARG A 97 -22.08 -9.55 -0.34
N PRO A 98 -21.02 -10.36 -0.09
CA PRO A 98 -19.77 -9.85 0.45
C PRO A 98 -19.09 -8.83 -0.46
N LEU A 99 -19.28 -8.93 -1.78
CA LEU A 99 -18.69 -8.04 -2.80
C LEU A 99 -19.40 -6.68 -2.92
N ARG A 100 -20.46 -6.43 -2.15
CA ARG A 100 -21.22 -5.18 -2.23
C ARG A 100 -20.38 -4.01 -1.71
N GLY A 101 -20.23 -3.00 -2.57
CA GLY A 101 -19.41 -1.81 -2.31
C GLY A 101 -18.07 -1.81 -3.04
N LEU A 102 -17.67 -2.91 -3.70
CA LEU A 102 -16.37 -2.99 -4.39
C LEU A 102 -16.17 -1.84 -5.38
N ASN A 103 -17.26 -1.41 -6.03
CA ASN A 103 -17.25 -0.31 -6.98
C ASN A 103 -16.79 1.03 -6.37
N ILE A 104 -17.14 1.34 -5.12
CA ILE A 104 -16.71 2.62 -4.51
C ILE A 104 -15.24 2.57 -4.11
N THR A 105 -14.75 1.42 -3.68
CA THR A 105 -13.33 1.21 -3.41
C THR A 105 -12.51 1.32 -4.68
N ALA A 106 -12.95 0.69 -5.77
CA ALA A 106 -12.28 0.80 -7.07
C ALA A 106 -12.26 2.25 -7.59
N MET A 107 -13.36 3.00 -7.43
CA MET A 107 -13.43 4.41 -7.82
C MET A 107 -12.56 5.32 -6.95
N GLY A 108 -12.50 5.07 -5.63
CA GLY A 108 -11.71 5.86 -4.69
C GLY A 108 -10.20 5.56 -4.73
N ALA A 109 -9.83 4.33 -5.08
CA ALA A 109 -8.44 3.89 -5.09
C ALA A 109 -7.58 4.69 -6.07
N GLY A 110 -8.06 4.95 -7.29
CA GLY A 110 -7.28 5.67 -8.31
C GLY A 110 -6.76 7.04 -7.83
N PRO A 111 -7.66 7.97 -7.43
CA PRO A 111 -7.25 9.28 -6.91
C PRO A 111 -6.38 9.21 -5.65
N ALA A 112 -6.71 8.30 -4.72
CA ALA A 112 -5.96 8.16 -3.47
C ALA A 112 -4.52 7.70 -3.72
N HIS A 113 -4.31 6.70 -4.58
CA HIS A 113 -2.97 6.21 -4.93
C HIS A 113 -2.19 7.24 -5.74
N ALA A 114 -2.83 7.97 -6.65
CA ALA A 114 -2.18 9.06 -7.38
C ALA A 114 -1.64 10.14 -6.42
N LEU A 115 -2.44 10.52 -5.41
CA LEU A 115 -1.99 11.46 -4.39
C LEU A 115 -0.88 10.87 -3.51
N TYR A 116 -0.98 9.60 -3.14
CA TYR A 116 0.06 8.89 -2.39
C TYR A 116 1.41 8.98 -3.09
N PHE A 117 1.47 8.58 -4.38
CA PHE A 117 2.73 8.60 -5.14
C PHE A 117 3.26 10.01 -5.34
N ALA A 118 2.40 10.96 -5.71
CA ALA A 118 2.80 12.36 -5.88
C ALA A 118 3.36 12.95 -4.58
N CYS A 119 2.71 12.66 -3.45
CA CYS A 119 3.15 13.19 -2.17
C CYS A 119 4.40 12.49 -1.65
N TYR A 120 4.49 11.17 -1.81
CA TYR A 120 5.68 10.40 -1.50
C TYR A 120 6.89 10.92 -2.27
N GLU A 121 6.77 11.15 -3.58
CA GLU A 121 7.85 11.69 -4.41
C GLU A 121 8.26 13.10 -3.96
N GLN A 122 7.30 13.99 -3.72
CA GLN A 122 7.59 15.35 -3.26
C GLN A 122 8.27 15.39 -1.89
N VAL A 123 7.80 14.59 -0.93
CA VAL A 123 8.42 14.52 0.40
C VAL A 123 9.79 13.88 0.31
N LYS A 124 9.96 12.83 -0.51
CA LYS A 124 11.26 12.18 -0.74
C LYS A 124 12.29 13.12 -1.36
N LEU A 125 11.90 13.91 -2.37
CA LEU A 125 12.78 14.91 -2.99
C LEU A 125 13.18 15.99 -1.97
N SER A 126 12.20 16.56 -1.25
CA SER A 126 12.44 17.58 -0.22
C SER A 126 13.38 17.07 0.87
N LEU A 127 13.24 15.80 1.25
CA LEU A 127 14.00 15.19 2.34
C LEU A 127 15.40 14.75 1.87
N SER A 128 15.55 14.33 0.62
CA SER A 128 16.84 14.08 -0.02
C SER A 128 17.68 15.36 -0.13
N ASP A 129 17.06 16.50 -0.41
CA ASP A 129 17.74 17.79 -0.47
C ASP A 129 18.23 18.26 0.92
N ILE A 130 17.49 17.91 1.99
CA ILE A 130 17.85 18.26 3.38
C ILE A 130 18.92 17.31 3.96
N ILE A 131 18.97 16.05 3.51
CA ILE A 131 19.76 14.97 4.14
C ILE A 131 21.15 14.75 3.49
N GLN A 132 21.57 15.58 2.52
CA GLN A 132 22.97 15.57 2.02
C GLN A 132 24.04 15.75 3.14
N SER A 133 23.64 16.07 4.38
CA SER A 133 24.47 16.05 5.59
C SER A 133 24.24 14.78 6.46
N GLY A 134 24.50 13.59 5.93
CA GLY A 134 25.01 12.46 6.71
C GLY A 134 24.10 11.70 7.71
N GLY A 135 22.85 11.36 7.38
CA GLY A 135 22.09 10.43 8.23
C GLY A 135 20.81 9.82 7.66
N ASN A 136 20.80 8.48 7.52
CA ASN A 136 19.65 7.55 7.41
C ASN A 136 18.56 7.84 6.36
N SER A 137 18.84 7.45 5.11
CA SER A 137 17.89 7.43 3.98
C SER A 137 16.58 6.66 4.26
N HIS A 138 16.60 5.63 5.12
CA HIS A 138 15.41 4.81 5.45
C HIS A 138 14.42 5.52 6.36
N ILE A 139 14.90 6.21 7.39
CA ILE A 139 14.03 6.99 8.30
C ILE A 139 13.35 8.10 7.50
N ALA A 140 14.09 8.70 6.58
CA ALA A 140 13.56 9.69 5.65
C ALA A 140 12.44 9.12 4.77
N ASN A 141 12.69 7.99 4.11
CA ASN A 141 11.69 7.30 3.29
C ASN A 141 10.47 6.85 4.11
N GLY A 142 10.67 6.46 5.37
CA GLY A 142 9.58 6.06 6.27
C GLY A 142 8.71 7.23 6.75
N VAL A 143 9.32 8.39 7.03
CA VAL A 143 8.58 9.63 7.31
C VAL A 143 7.81 10.08 6.07
N ALA A 144 8.44 10.04 4.89
CA ALA A 144 7.78 10.34 3.62
C ALA A 144 6.58 9.41 3.35
N GLY A 145 6.77 8.11 3.57
CA GLY A 145 5.70 7.11 3.48
C GLY A 145 4.56 7.37 4.46
N SER A 146 4.88 7.71 5.71
CA SER A 146 3.88 8.00 6.74
C SER A 146 3.03 9.23 6.40
N VAL A 147 3.66 10.32 5.95
CA VAL A 147 2.96 11.55 5.52
C VAL A 147 2.10 11.27 4.28
N ALA A 148 2.64 10.53 3.31
CA ALA A 148 1.90 10.13 2.12
C ALA A 148 0.68 9.26 2.47
N THR A 149 0.81 8.32 3.40
CA THR A 149 -0.32 7.49 3.89
C THR A 149 -1.40 8.34 4.56
N VAL A 150 -1.04 9.31 5.39
CA VAL A 150 -2.03 10.20 6.03
C VAL A 150 -2.86 10.96 4.99
N LEU A 151 -2.21 11.48 3.94
CA LEU A 151 -2.88 12.20 2.86
C LEU A 151 -3.69 11.28 1.95
N HIS A 152 -3.18 10.09 1.68
CA HIS A 152 -3.92 9.02 1.01
C HIS A 152 -5.22 8.71 1.77
N ASP A 153 -5.12 8.47 3.07
CA ASP A 153 -6.26 8.14 3.93
C ASP A 153 -7.28 9.28 3.95
N ALA A 154 -6.84 10.55 3.90
CA ALA A 154 -7.75 11.70 3.81
C ALA A 154 -8.63 11.67 2.55
N VAL A 155 -8.11 11.19 1.43
CA VAL A 155 -8.83 11.06 0.16
C VAL A 155 -9.63 9.76 0.07
N MET A 156 -9.11 8.68 0.64
CA MET A 156 -9.74 7.37 0.61
C MET A 156 -10.88 7.23 1.63
N ASN A 157 -10.81 7.95 2.74
CA ASN A 157 -11.75 7.83 3.86
C ASN A 157 -13.25 8.02 3.47
N PRO A 158 -13.65 8.97 2.61
CA PRO A 158 -15.05 9.03 2.13
C PRO A 158 -15.51 7.74 1.42
N ALA A 159 -14.64 7.12 0.61
CA ALA A 159 -14.94 5.87 -0.06
C ALA A 159 -15.05 4.70 0.92
N GLU A 160 -14.21 4.69 1.95
CA GLU A 160 -14.26 3.70 3.03
C GLU A 160 -15.53 3.80 3.88
N VAL A 161 -15.97 5.02 4.22
CA VAL A 161 -17.23 5.22 4.95
C VAL A 161 -18.42 4.64 4.18
N VAL A 162 -18.47 4.89 2.87
CA VAL A 162 -19.53 4.35 2.02
C VAL A 162 -19.43 2.82 1.91
N LYS A 163 -18.22 2.29 1.70
CA LYS A 163 -17.95 0.84 1.69
C LYS A 163 -18.49 0.18 2.95
N GLN A 164 -18.11 0.68 4.12
CA GLN A 164 -18.51 0.12 5.41
C GLN A 164 -20.04 0.13 5.57
N ARG A 165 -20.71 1.25 5.26
CA ARG A 165 -22.18 1.37 5.33
C ARG A 165 -22.90 0.42 4.38
N MET A 166 -22.34 0.15 3.21
CA MET A 166 -22.91 -0.82 2.25
C MET A 166 -22.70 -2.29 2.68
N GLN A 167 -21.63 -2.59 3.41
CA GLN A 167 -21.29 -3.93 3.90
C GLN A 167 -22.02 -4.34 5.20
N MET A 168 -22.59 -3.36 5.91
CA MET A 168 -23.40 -3.58 7.11
C MET A 168 -24.59 -4.53 6.89
N TYR A 169 -24.94 -5.28 7.94
CA TYR A 169 -26.12 -6.15 7.94
C TYR A 169 -27.39 -5.33 7.71
N ASN A 170 -28.30 -5.86 6.88
CA ASN A 170 -29.54 -5.19 6.49
C ASN A 170 -29.38 -3.73 6.00
N SER A 171 -28.26 -3.43 5.32
CA SER A 171 -28.00 -2.09 4.79
C SER A 171 -29.16 -1.59 3.90
N PRO A 172 -29.76 -0.42 4.19
CA PRO A 172 -30.94 0.08 3.48
C PRO A 172 -30.62 0.63 2.08
N TYR A 173 -29.34 0.88 1.79
CA TYR A 173 -28.90 1.53 0.56
C TYR A 173 -28.87 0.57 -0.61
N ARG A 174 -29.57 0.86 -1.71
CA ARG A 174 -29.62 -0.03 -2.89
C ARG A 174 -28.37 0.04 -3.77
N GLY A 175 -27.65 1.15 -3.72
CA GLY A 175 -26.44 1.36 -4.52
C GLY A 175 -25.52 2.43 -3.93
N LEU A 176 -24.39 2.63 -4.61
CA LEU A 176 -23.37 3.62 -4.22
C LEU A 176 -23.96 5.03 -4.14
N TRP A 177 -24.53 5.51 -5.25
CA TRP A 177 -25.06 6.87 -5.35
C TRP A 177 -26.23 7.13 -4.41
N ASP A 178 -27.02 6.09 -4.15
CA ASP A 178 -28.09 6.12 -3.15
C ASP A 178 -27.51 6.32 -1.75
N CYS A 179 -26.50 5.53 -1.36
CA CYS A 179 -25.79 5.69 -0.09
C CYS A 179 -25.18 7.09 0.07
N VAL A 180 -24.43 7.56 -0.94
CA VAL A 180 -23.80 8.90 -0.91
C VAL A 180 -24.86 9.97 -0.75
N ARG A 181 -25.91 9.95 -1.57
CA ARG A 181 -26.99 10.94 -1.53
C ARG A 181 -27.71 10.92 -0.18
N THR A 182 -28.11 9.76 0.32
CA THR A 182 -28.78 9.67 1.61
C THR A 182 -27.90 10.20 2.73
N VAL A 183 -26.63 9.77 2.82
CA VAL A 183 -25.71 10.21 3.88
C VAL A 183 -25.48 11.73 3.82
N THR A 184 -25.25 12.29 2.63
CA THR A 184 -25.10 13.75 2.48
C THR A 184 -26.35 14.52 2.92
N HIS A 185 -27.54 14.00 2.67
CA HIS A 185 -28.80 14.67 3.00
C HIS A 185 -29.21 14.49 4.47
N THR A 186 -28.94 13.34 5.07
CA THR A 186 -29.38 13.03 6.45
C THR A 186 -28.37 13.44 7.51
N GLU A 187 -27.07 13.27 7.24
CA GLU A 187 -25.99 13.49 8.21
C GLU A 187 -25.03 14.62 7.82
N GLY A 188 -25.08 15.06 6.55
CA GLY A 188 -24.20 16.10 6.02
C GLY A 188 -22.83 15.58 5.57
N ILE A 189 -22.01 16.49 5.06
CA ILE A 189 -20.67 16.18 4.52
C ILE A 189 -19.69 15.78 5.64
N GLY A 190 -19.89 16.27 6.86
CA GLY A 190 -19.07 15.90 8.03
C GLY A 190 -19.12 14.40 8.36
N ALA A 191 -20.17 13.69 7.95
CA ALA A 191 -20.31 12.25 8.17
C ALA A 191 -19.22 11.42 7.48
N PHE A 192 -18.69 11.90 6.34
CA PHE A 192 -17.63 11.21 5.61
C PHE A 192 -16.27 11.34 6.30
N TYR A 193 -16.03 12.40 7.06
CA TYR A 193 -14.75 12.63 7.76
C TYR A 193 -14.79 12.29 9.25
N ARG A 194 -15.91 11.79 9.76
CA ARG A 194 -16.07 11.44 11.17
C ARG A 194 -15.12 10.33 11.62
N SER A 195 -14.80 9.38 10.74
CA SER A 195 -13.85 8.29 10.98
C SER A 195 -12.39 8.70 10.84
N TYR A 196 -12.10 9.84 10.19
CA TYR A 196 -10.73 10.22 9.85
C TYR A 196 -9.85 10.45 11.10
N SER A 197 -10.39 11.10 12.13
CA SER A 197 -9.64 11.30 13.39
C SER A 197 -9.29 9.98 14.06
N THR A 198 -10.24 9.04 14.12
CA THR A 198 -10.01 7.68 14.64
C THR A 198 -8.96 6.95 13.80
N GLN A 199 -9.04 7.08 12.47
CA GLN A 199 -8.09 6.47 11.55
C GLN A 199 -6.67 6.99 11.80
N LEU A 200 -6.49 8.30 11.99
CA LEU A 200 -5.18 8.90 12.31
C LEU A 200 -4.65 8.44 13.67
N THR A 201 -5.50 8.43 14.69
CA THR A 201 -5.09 7.97 16.04
C THR A 201 -4.64 6.51 16.03
N MET A 202 -5.19 5.67 15.15
CA MET A 202 -4.77 4.28 14.99
C MET A 202 -3.54 4.13 14.07
N ASN A 203 -3.53 4.80 12.93
CA ASN A 203 -2.51 4.62 11.89
C ASN A 203 -1.16 5.22 12.29
N ILE A 204 -1.14 6.38 12.97
CA ILE A 204 0.14 7.04 13.33
C ILE A 204 0.98 6.15 14.28
N PRO A 205 0.42 5.62 15.40
CA PRO A 205 1.16 4.70 16.26
C PRO A 205 1.51 3.39 15.54
N PHE A 206 0.57 2.83 14.76
CA PHE A 206 0.81 1.59 14.01
C PHE A 206 2.00 1.73 13.06
N GLN A 207 2.04 2.80 12.27
CA GLN A 207 3.13 3.12 11.35
C GLN A 207 4.44 3.31 12.11
N ALA A 208 4.43 4.06 13.21
CA ALA A 208 5.65 4.29 14.01
C ALA A 208 6.25 2.97 14.53
N VAL A 209 5.44 2.11 15.13
CA VAL A 209 5.88 0.78 15.62
C VAL A 209 6.32 -0.10 14.44
N HIS A 210 5.64 -0.01 13.30
CA HIS A 210 5.95 -0.81 12.12
C HIS A 210 7.33 -0.46 11.59
N PHE A 211 7.60 0.83 11.40
CA PHE A 211 8.90 1.31 10.95
C PHE A 211 10.02 0.93 11.91
N ILE A 212 9.84 1.16 13.21
CA ILE A 212 10.87 0.82 14.21
C ILE A 212 11.15 -0.69 14.20
N THR A 213 10.11 -1.52 14.18
CA THR A 213 10.28 -2.98 14.20
C THR A 213 10.88 -3.49 12.90
N TYR A 214 10.48 -2.94 11.76
CA TYR A 214 11.03 -3.30 10.45
C TYR A 214 12.53 -3.02 10.37
N GLU A 215 12.97 -1.81 10.78
CA GLU A 215 14.38 -1.43 10.78
C GLU A 215 15.20 -2.33 11.72
N LEU A 216 14.72 -2.58 12.93
CA LEU A 216 15.38 -3.48 13.89
C LEU A 216 15.52 -4.91 13.33
N MET A 217 14.49 -5.41 12.64
CA MET A 217 14.55 -6.73 12.01
C MET A 217 15.50 -6.76 10.81
N GLN A 218 15.58 -5.68 10.04
CA GLN A 218 16.55 -5.58 8.94
C GLN A 218 17.99 -5.51 9.43
N GLU A 219 18.26 -4.79 10.52
CA GLU A 219 19.59 -4.77 11.15
C GLU A 219 20.04 -6.15 11.62
N GLN A 220 19.11 -6.98 12.11
CA GLN A 220 19.40 -8.34 12.58
C GLN A 220 19.49 -9.38 11.45
N LEU A 221 18.54 -9.36 10.51
CA LEU A 221 18.43 -10.37 9.43
C LEU A 221 19.29 -10.05 8.22
N ASN A 222 19.68 -8.79 8.03
CA ASN A 222 20.46 -8.35 6.89
C ASN A 222 21.55 -7.33 7.26
N PRO A 223 22.53 -7.70 8.10
CA PRO A 223 23.57 -6.79 8.59
C PRO A 223 24.49 -6.28 7.47
N HIS A 224 24.67 -7.06 6.39
CA HIS A 224 25.45 -6.66 5.21
C HIS A 224 24.62 -5.94 4.14
N ARG A 225 23.31 -5.72 4.41
CA ARG A 225 22.36 -5.00 3.54
C ARG A 225 22.38 -5.48 2.09
N CYS A 226 22.57 -6.79 1.90
CA CYS A 226 22.51 -7.39 0.58
C CYS A 226 21.05 -7.69 0.21
N TYR A 227 20.70 -7.58 -1.07
CA TYR A 227 19.34 -7.85 -1.53
C TYR A 227 18.92 -9.29 -1.20
N ASN A 228 18.04 -9.46 -0.22
CA ASN A 228 17.47 -10.74 0.15
C ASN A 228 15.94 -10.63 0.33
N PRO A 229 15.14 -11.04 -0.68
CA PRO A 229 13.68 -10.87 -0.62
C PRO A 229 13.03 -11.63 0.54
N SER A 230 13.63 -12.73 0.99
CA SER A 230 13.12 -13.45 2.16
C SER A 230 13.26 -12.66 3.46
N SER A 231 14.35 -11.89 3.61
CA SER A 231 14.55 -11.02 4.78
C SER A 231 13.53 -9.89 4.82
N HIS A 232 13.19 -9.28 3.69
CA HIS A 232 12.14 -8.24 3.61
C HIS A 232 10.74 -8.78 3.93
N ILE A 233 10.43 -9.99 3.45
CA ILE A 233 9.13 -10.62 3.74
C ILE A 233 9.02 -10.95 5.23
N VAL A 234 10.07 -11.52 5.83
CA VAL A 234 10.08 -11.87 7.26
C VAL A 234 10.05 -10.62 8.13
N SER A 235 10.88 -9.61 7.83
CA SER A 235 10.91 -8.36 8.60
C SER A 235 9.57 -7.62 8.50
N GLY A 236 8.96 -7.55 7.31
CA GLY A 236 7.64 -6.97 7.11
C GLY A 236 6.54 -7.73 7.84
N ALA A 237 6.57 -9.06 7.83
CA ALA A 237 5.60 -9.88 8.54
C ALA A 237 5.70 -9.72 10.07
N VAL A 238 6.92 -9.72 10.62
CA VAL A 238 7.17 -9.52 12.04
C VAL A 238 6.77 -8.10 12.45
N ALA A 239 7.18 -7.09 11.70
CA ALA A 239 6.79 -5.70 11.95
C ALA A 239 5.27 -5.52 11.91
N GLY A 240 4.59 -6.12 10.94
CA GLY A 240 3.13 -6.10 10.86
C GLY A 240 2.47 -6.78 12.06
N ALA A 241 2.99 -7.92 12.50
CA ALA A 241 2.46 -8.64 13.66
C ALA A 241 2.66 -7.86 14.98
N VAL A 242 3.82 -7.24 15.16
CA VAL A 242 4.14 -6.44 16.36
C VAL A 242 3.32 -5.16 16.40
N SER A 243 3.16 -4.47 15.26
CA SER A 243 2.33 -3.26 15.21
C SER A 243 0.84 -3.53 15.41
N ALA A 244 0.39 -4.74 15.11
CA ALA A 244 -1.00 -5.15 15.29
C ALA A 244 -1.31 -5.69 16.70
N ALA A 245 -0.29 -5.96 17.52
CA ALA A 245 -0.41 -6.50 18.87
C ALA A 245 -0.70 -5.39 19.91
#